data_AF-G5JJR9-F1
#
_entry.id   AF-G5JJR9-F1
#
_cell.length_a   1.000
_cell.length_b   1.000
_cell.length_c   1.000
_cell.angle_alpha   90.00
_cell.angle_beta   90.00
_cell.angle_gamma   90.00
#
_symmetry.space_group_name_H-M   'P 1'
#
loop_
_entity.id
_entity.type
_entity.pdbx_description
1 polymer ?
#
loop_
_entity_poly.entity_id
_entity_poly.type
_entity_poly.pdbx_seq_one_letter_code
_entity_poly.pdbx_strand_id
1 'polypeptide(L)'
;MKYCPNCGHEIEGHQTFCNNCGHKLTASEQNQTQSNTNESRQSRPTPVQRPNPQRYQSPYYPPQKDGMSTFLKVILIIISLVVLALLLFGAYYAYKTFIANNNEPVTSQDQNNGSNHSHPTGSSSSHHTNTARGPEISIYSDSFDKEFMKSSSKDGYDGVYEGMTRAEVENKYGRPSGDVYVSGDRYDKYGDLGVLYRDGQVRDVVVAPTNVSENDYVDHYGEPDDRRHNLLIYDAYKHNDFSVVVNIDDDGMVTSIENIDQLPED
;
A
#
# COMPACT_ATOMS: atom_id res chain seq x y z
N MET A 1 17.49 16.94 2.91
CA MET A 1 16.11 16.43 2.78
C MET A 1 16.19 15.12 2.02
N LYS A 2 15.49 14.08 2.48
CA LYS A 2 15.42 12.79 1.80
C LYS A 2 14.06 12.70 1.12
N TYR A 3 13.96 11.99 0.01
CA TYR A 3 12.71 11.81 -0.73
C TYR A 3 12.44 10.33 -0.91
N CYS A 4 11.16 9.94 -0.89
CA CYS A 4 10.75 8.57 -1.13
C CYS A 4 11.21 8.12 -2.52
N PRO A 5 11.95 7.00 -2.64
CA PRO A 5 12.40 6.50 -3.94
C PRO A 5 11.23 6.02 -4.82
N ASN A 6 10.07 5.75 -4.22
CA ASN A 6 8.88 5.31 -4.94
C ASN A 6 8.01 6.46 -5.44
N CYS A 7 7.70 7.47 -4.60
CA CYS A 7 6.76 8.55 -4.96
C CYS A 7 7.33 9.98 -4.95
N GLY A 8 8.59 10.17 -4.52
CA GLY A 8 9.22 11.49 -4.47
C GLY A 8 8.72 12.42 -3.36
N HIS A 9 7.84 11.96 -2.46
CA HIS A 9 7.41 12.74 -1.28
C HIS A 9 8.57 12.94 -0.30
N GLU A 10 8.59 14.09 0.39
CA GLU A 10 9.62 14.38 1.39
C GLU A 10 9.54 13.39 2.56
N ILE A 11 10.69 12.86 2.95
CA ILE A 11 10.83 11.96 4.10
C ILE A 11 11.21 12.80 5.31
N GLU A 12 10.28 12.90 6.25
CA GLU A 12 10.56 13.35 7.60
C GLU A 12 11.39 12.27 8.32
N GLY A 13 12.36 12.68 9.16
CA GLY A 13 13.40 11.78 9.67
C GLY A 13 12.87 10.53 10.38
N HIS A 14 13.68 9.45 10.40
CA HIS A 14 13.44 8.19 11.13
C HIS A 14 12.10 7.45 10.88
N GLN A 15 11.37 7.74 9.80
CA GLN A 15 10.20 6.92 9.42
C GLN A 15 10.58 5.65 8.65
N THR A 16 9.95 4.52 9.00
CA THR A 16 10.17 3.19 8.39
C THR A 16 9.38 3.00 7.09
N PHE A 17 8.33 3.79 6.87
CA PHE A 17 7.49 3.76 5.67
C PHE A 17 7.21 5.19 5.19
N CYS A 18 6.93 5.35 3.90
CA CYS A 18 6.52 6.63 3.35
C CYS A 18 5.08 6.94 3.75
N ASN A 19 4.88 8.02 4.51
CA ASN A 19 3.59 8.57 4.89
C ASN A 19 2.66 8.94 3.71
N ASN A 20 3.21 9.07 2.49
CA ASN A 20 2.45 9.41 1.29
C ASN A 20 2.04 8.19 0.46
N CYS A 21 2.90 7.18 0.31
CA CYS A 21 2.66 6.06 -0.60
C CYS A 21 2.83 4.66 0.01
N GLY A 22 3.11 4.55 1.32
CA GLY A 22 3.26 3.27 2.02
C GLY A 22 4.57 2.52 1.74
N HIS A 23 5.45 3.02 0.86
CA HIS A 23 6.71 2.34 0.54
C HIS A 23 7.62 2.23 1.76
N LYS A 24 8.08 1.00 2.07
CA LYS A 24 9.03 0.72 3.16
C LYS A 24 10.40 1.32 2.87
N LEU A 25 10.90 2.13 3.79
CA LEU A 25 12.18 2.81 3.71
C LEU A 25 13.22 1.99 4.48
N THR A 26 14.18 1.39 3.78
CA THR A 26 15.19 0.55 4.44
C THR A 26 16.37 1.38 4.96
N ALA A 27 16.98 0.96 6.07
CA ALA A 27 18.13 1.66 6.66
C ALA A 27 19.35 1.74 5.71
N SER A 28 19.43 0.84 4.72
CA SER A 28 20.48 0.79 3.69
C SER A 28 20.33 1.87 2.60
N GLU A 29 19.18 2.54 2.54
CA GLU A 29 18.92 3.66 1.62
C GLU A 29 19.12 5.01 2.33
N GLN A 30 19.26 4.99 3.66
CA GLN A 30 19.52 6.18 4.45
C GLN A 30 21.00 6.58 4.52
N ASN A 31 21.91 5.72 4.08
CA ASN A 31 23.36 5.98 4.02
C ASN A 31 23.99 5.30 2.79
N GLN A 32 24.02 5.98 1.66
CA GLN A 32 24.94 5.61 0.57
C GLN A 32 25.74 6.82 0.09
N THR A 33 26.94 6.95 0.68
CA THR A 33 28.12 7.47 -0.02
C THR A 33 29.30 6.55 0.30
N GLN A 34 29.70 5.75 -0.69
CA GLN A 34 30.98 5.07 -0.97
C GLN A 34 31.98 4.82 0.17
N SER A 35 32.42 3.56 0.35
CA SER A 35 33.80 3.10 0.06
C SER A 35 34.06 1.64 0.46
N ASN A 36 34.77 0.93 -0.42
CA ASN A 36 35.45 -0.35 -0.18
C ASN A 36 36.47 -0.23 0.98
N THR A 37 36.78 -1.34 1.68
CA THR A 37 38.14 -1.88 1.95
C THR A 37 38.06 -3.13 2.85
N ASN A 38 38.87 -4.14 2.52
CA ASN A 38 39.07 -5.40 3.24
C ASN A 38 39.92 -5.25 4.53
N GLU A 39 39.85 -6.29 5.38
CA GLU A 39 40.95 -6.89 6.18
C GLU A 39 41.12 -6.60 7.69
N SER A 40 40.87 -7.66 8.48
CA SER A 40 41.81 -8.35 9.40
C SER A 40 41.91 -8.03 10.92
N ARG A 41 41.80 -9.16 11.68
CA ARG A 41 42.47 -9.59 12.95
C ARG A 41 41.91 -9.08 14.28
N GLN A 42 41.97 -9.80 15.41
CA GLN A 42 42.29 -11.20 15.80
C GLN A 42 42.22 -11.24 17.34
N SER A 43 41.64 -12.29 17.96
CA SER A 43 42.04 -12.76 19.29
C SER A 43 41.65 -14.23 19.50
N ARG A 44 42.63 -15.05 19.92
CA ARG A 44 42.57 -16.50 20.27
C ARG A 44 43.20 -16.60 21.69
N PRO A 45 42.96 -17.64 22.54
CA PRO A 45 43.67 -18.93 22.41
C PRO A 45 42.91 -20.21 22.94
N THR A 46 42.92 -21.34 22.20
CA THR A 46 43.44 -22.71 22.55
C THR A 46 42.46 -23.73 23.20
N PRO A 47 42.74 -25.06 23.28
CA PRO A 47 42.54 -26.04 22.19
C PRO A 47 41.86 -27.37 22.63
N VAL A 48 40.96 -27.95 21.83
CA VAL A 48 40.52 -29.36 22.03
C VAL A 48 40.49 -30.09 20.69
N GLN A 49 41.24 -31.20 20.61
CA GLN A 49 41.34 -32.08 19.46
C GLN A 49 40.01 -32.83 19.22
N ARG A 50 39.58 -32.91 17.96
CA ARG A 50 38.53 -33.83 17.48
C ARG A 50 39.10 -34.75 16.41
N PRO A 51 38.64 -36.01 16.31
CA PRO A 51 39.05 -36.93 15.27
C PRO A 51 38.46 -36.60 13.89
N ASN A 52 39.26 -36.94 12.89
CA ASN A 52 39.15 -36.70 11.45
C ASN A 52 37.93 -37.36 10.76
N PRO A 53 37.19 -36.66 9.88
CA PRO A 53 36.39 -37.28 8.84
C PRO A 53 36.91 -36.98 7.41
N GLN A 54 36.68 -37.96 6.55
CA GLN A 54 37.18 -38.14 5.19
C GLN A 54 36.78 -37.03 4.20
N ARG A 55 37.69 -36.81 3.24
CA ARG A 55 37.56 -35.91 2.08
C ARG A 55 36.47 -36.39 1.11
N TYR A 56 35.59 -35.47 0.71
CA TYR A 56 34.85 -35.55 -0.55
C TYR A 56 35.31 -34.38 -1.45
N GLN A 57 35.64 -34.67 -2.71
CA GLN A 57 36.03 -33.70 -3.73
C GLN A 57 34.81 -33.35 -4.59
N SER A 58 34.55 -32.06 -4.81
CA SER A 58 33.62 -31.56 -5.83
C SER A 58 34.36 -31.22 -7.14
N PRO A 59 33.74 -31.36 -8.32
CA PRO A 59 34.31 -30.92 -9.59
C PRO A 59 34.21 -29.40 -9.78
N TYR A 60 35.17 -28.82 -10.50
CA TYR A 60 35.30 -27.40 -10.84
C TYR A 60 34.86 -27.14 -12.28
N TYR A 61 34.08 -26.08 -12.53
CA TYR A 61 33.63 -25.68 -13.86
C TYR A 61 34.19 -24.27 -14.15
N PRO A 62 34.80 -24.01 -15.31
CA PRO A 62 35.39 -22.70 -15.61
C PRO A 62 34.32 -21.70 -16.11
N PRO A 63 34.48 -20.39 -15.82
CA PRO A 63 33.55 -19.36 -16.26
C PRO A 63 33.72 -19.00 -17.74
N GLN A 64 32.61 -18.98 -18.49
CA GLN A 64 32.55 -18.50 -19.87
C GLN A 64 32.33 -16.97 -19.91
N LYS A 65 32.97 -16.34 -20.90
CA LYS A 65 32.96 -14.90 -21.15
C LYS A 65 31.93 -14.62 -22.24
N ASP A 66 30.91 -13.84 -21.90
CA ASP A 66 29.78 -13.65 -22.80
C ASP A 66 29.85 -12.24 -23.43
N GLY A 67 29.99 -12.21 -24.75
CA GLY A 67 30.03 -11.00 -25.56
C GLY A 67 28.65 -10.35 -25.68
N MET A 68 28.59 -9.04 -25.46
CA MET A 68 27.37 -8.23 -25.53
C MET A 68 26.88 -8.08 -26.98
N SER A 69 25.88 -8.88 -27.36
CA SER A 69 25.26 -8.89 -28.69
C SER A 69 23.84 -8.33 -28.65
N THR A 70 23.58 -7.31 -29.49
CA THR A 70 22.27 -6.91 -30.07
C THR A 70 21.13 -6.47 -29.13
N PHE A 71 20.99 -7.05 -27.95
CA PHE A 71 19.92 -6.80 -26.98
C PHE A 71 19.97 -5.39 -26.38
N LEU A 72 21.19 -4.87 -26.14
CA LEU A 72 21.41 -3.50 -25.65
C LEU A 72 20.91 -2.43 -26.65
N LYS A 73 20.97 -2.70 -27.96
CA LYS A 73 20.49 -1.75 -28.98
C LYS A 73 18.96 -1.66 -29.00
N VAL A 74 18.27 -2.77 -28.78
CA VAL A 74 16.80 -2.81 -28.71
C VAL A 74 16.31 -2.06 -27.47
N ILE A 75 16.97 -2.24 -26.32
CA ILE A 75 16.67 -1.49 -25.09
C ILE A 75 16.84 0.02 -25.29
N LEU A 76 17.91 0.46 -25.95
CA LEU A 76 18.11 1.88 -26.23
C LEU A 76 17.03 2.48 -27.16
N ILE A 77 16.53 1.71 -28.13
CA ILE A 77 15.43 2.14 -29.00
C ILE A 77 14.13 2.28 -28.19
N ILE A 78 13.82 1.31 -27.32
CA ILE A 78 12.61 1.36 -26.48
C ILE A 78 12.67 2.56 -25.53
N ILE A 79 13.83 2.78 -24.87
CA ILE A 79 14.04 3.95 -24.00
C ILE A 79 13.85 5.25 -24.80
N SER A 80 14.39 5.33 -26.01
CA SER A 80 14.20 6.52 -26.86
C SER A 80 12.73 6.77 -27.20
N LEU A 81 11.93 5.73 -27.45
CA LEU A 81 10.50 5.87 -27.74
C LEU A 81 9.70 6.31 -26.51
N VAL A 82 10.04 5.76 -25.34
CA VAL A 82 9.41 6.16 -24.07
C VAL A 82 9.73 7.62 -23.74
N VAL A 83 10.99 8.04 -23.90
CA VAL A 83 11.38 9.45 -23.69
C VAL A 83 10.66 10.36 -24.68
N LEU A 84 10.53 9.97 -25.96
CA LEU A 84 9.79 10.74 -26.95
C LEU A 84 8.31 10.88 -26.58
N ALA A 85 7.67 9.81 -26.13
CA ALA A 85 6.28 9.81 -25.68
C ALA A 85 6.07 10.72 -24.45
N LEU A 86 6.98 10.67 -23.48
CA LEU A 86 6.93 11.53 -22.29
C LEU A 86 7.11 13.02 -22.65
N LEU A 87 8.00 13.33 -23.59
CA LEU A 87 8.18 14.70 -24.08
C LEU A 87 6.94 15.23 -24.80
N LEU A 88 6.30 14.41 -25.64
CA LEU A 88 5.05 14.78 -26.32
C LEU A 88 3.90 14.95 -25.32
N PHE A 89 3.81 14.07 -24.32
CA PHE A 89 2.80 14.16 -23.25
C PHE A 89 2.99 15.42 -22.41
N GLY A 90 4.23 15.72 -22.00
CA GLY A 90 4.56 16.94 -21.27
C GLY A 90 4.26 18.21 -22.07
N ALA A 91 4.61 18.24 -23.36
CA ALA A 91 4.30 19.35 -24.25
C ALA A 91 2.79 19.57 -24.41
N TYR A 92 2.00 18.49 -24.53
CA TYR A 92 0.53 18.55 -24.61
C TYR A 92 -0.09 19.18 -23.35
N TYR A 93 0.34 18.75 -22.17
CA TYR A 93 -0.15 19.31 -20.91
C TYR A 93 0.26 20.78 -20.74
N ALA A 94 1.51 21.13 -21.05
CA ALA A 94 1.98 22.51 -21.02
C ALA A 94 1.19 23.41 -21.99
N TYR A 95 0.88 22.92 -23.19
CA TYR A 95 0.05 23.62 -24.17
C TYR A 95 -1.36 23.87 -23.62
N LYS A 96 -2.00 22.88 -22.98
CA LYS A 96 -3.32 23.06 -22.34
C LYS A 96 -3.30 24.11 -21.24
N THR A 97 -2.29 24.09 -20.37
CA THR A 97 -2.20 25.03 -19.25
C THR A 97 -1.90 26.46 -19.72
N PHE A 98 -1.19 26.63 -20.84
CA PHE A 98 -0.79 27.96 -21.34
C PHE A 98 -1.81 28.61 -22.29
N ILE A 99 -2.53 27.83 -23.10
CA ILE A 99 -3.47 28.38 -24.11
C ILE A 99 -4.87 28.64 -23.53
N ALA A 100 -5.19 28.10 -22.35
CA ALA A 100 -6.52 28.25 -21.73
C ALA A 100 -6.81 29.62 -21.08
N ASN A 101 -5.91 30.62 -21.20
CA ASN A 101 -6.05 31.93 -20.54
C ASN A 101 -6.24 33.13 -21.47
N ASN A 102 -6.80 32.95 -22.67
CA ASN A 102 -7.34 34.08 -23.43
C ASN A 102 -8.65 33.66 -24.07
N ASN A 103 -9.76 34.03 -23.41
CA ASN A 103 -11.03 34.48 -24.02
C ASN A 103 -12.09 34.51 -22.90
N GLU A 104 -12.23 35.67 -22.25
CA GLU A 104 -13.59 36.08 -21.87
C GLU A 104 -14.37 36.43 -23.13
N PRO A 105 -15.68 36.21 -23.11
CA PRO A 105 -16.55 37.36 -23.31
C PRO A 105 -17.61 37.45 -22.20
N VAL A 106 -17.63 38.61 -21.57
CA VAL A 106 -18.75 39.13 -20.77
C VAL A 106 -20.00 39.23 -21.64
N THR A 107 -21.14 38.72 -21.17
CA THR A 107 -22.45 39.28 -21.52
C THR A 107 -23.42 39.08 -20.35
N SER A 108 -23.88 40.19 -19.80
CA SER A 108 -24.98 40.29 -18.85
C SER A 108 -26.32 40.24 -19.59
N GLN A 109 -27.32 39.51 -19.06
CA GLN A 109 -28.63 40.08 -18.70
C GLN A 109 -29.56 39.02 -18.06
N ASP A 110 -30.18 39.45 -16.96
CA ASP A 110 -31.24 38.82 -16.18
C ASP A 110 -32.41 38.26 -17.00
N GLN A 111 -33.05 37.17 -16.54
CA GLN A 111 -34.44 37.18 -16.05
C GLN A 111 -34.72 35.96 -15.13
N ASN A 112 -35.38 36.27 -14.01
CA ASN A 112 -36.01 35.38 -13.04
C ASN A 112 -36.69 34.13 -13.62
N ASN A 113 -36.49 32.97 -12.97
CA ASN A 113 -37.61 32.17 -12.48
C ASN A 113 -37.15 31.25 -11.34
N GLY A 114 -37.93 31.25 -10.25
CA GLY A 114 -37.60 30.54 -9.02
C GLY A 114 -37.88 29.04 -9.10
N SER A 115 -37.01 28.27 -8.45
CA SER A 115 -37.35 26.98 -7.87
C SER A 115 -36.29 26.61 -6.85
N ASN A 116 -36.75 26.43 -5.62
CA ASN A 116 -35.96 26.12 -4.43
C ASN A 116 -35.04 24.92 -4.66
N HIS A 117 -33.74 25.11 -4.52
CA HIS A 117 -32.84 24.08 -4.04
C HIS A 117 -31.88 24.68 -3.04
N SER A 118 -32.17 24.41 -1.77
CA SER A 118 -31.36 24.76 -0.62
C SER A 118 -30.05 23.98 -0.67
N HIS A 119 -29.00 24.62 -1.17
CA HIS A 119 -27.63 24.32 -0.77
C HIS A 119 -27.40 25.04 0.57
N PRO A 120 -27.10 24.34 1.68
CA PRO A 120 -26.48 25.01 2.80
C PRO A 120 -24.99 25.13 2.51
N THR A 121 -24.60 26.29 1.98
CA THR A 121 -23.27 26.85 2.23
C THR A 121 -23.19 27.18 3.71
N GLY A 122 -22.43 26.38 4.46
CA GLY A 122 -22.11 26.60 5.85
C GLY A 122 -20.64 26.91 6.01
N SER A 123 -20.28 28.19 6.00
CA SER A 123 -19.14 28.67 6.78
C SER A 123 -19.45 28.41 8.26
N SER A 124 -18.65 27.59 8.94
CA SER A 124 -18.68 27.39 10.39
C SER A 124 -17.36 26.74 10.79
N SER A 125 -16.50 27.47 11.49
CA SER A 125 -16.50 27.50 12.96
C SER A 125 -16.09 26.15 13.53
N SER A 126 -14.91 26.16 14.14
CA SER A 126 -14.36 25.13 15.02
C SER A 126 -15.36 24.80 16.14
N HIS A 127 -16.25 23.85 15.86
CA HIS A 127 -16.91 23.05 16.88
C HIS A 127 -16.25 21.67 16.85
N HIS A 128 -15.44 21.41 17.89
CA HIS A 128 -15.04 20.07 18.27
C HIS A 128 -16.28 19.25 18.61
N THR A 129 -16.93 18.68 17.61
CA THR A 129 -17.72 17.47 17.78
C THR A 129 -16.76 16.30 17.57
N ASN A 130 -16.56 15.50 18.62
CA ASN A 130 -15.78 14.28 18.61
C ASN A 130 -16.52 13.18 17.81
N THR A 131 -16.80 13.42 16.54
CA THR A 131 -17.39 12.41 15.64
C THR A 131 -16.27 11.84 14.79
N ALA A 132 -16.20 10.51 14.71
CA ALA A 132 -15.20 9.80 13.93
C ALA A 132 -15.22 10.26 12.46
N ARG A 133 -14.04 10.59 11.94
CA ARG A 133 -13.78 11.03 10.55
C ARG A 133 -12.97 9.97 9.80
N GLY A 134 -13.19 8.70 10.13
CA GLY A 134 -12.49 7.61 9.46
C GLY A 134 -12.83 7.54 7.97
N PRO A 135 -11.99 6.86 7.16
CA PRO A 135 -12.21 6.72 5.74
C PRO A 135 -13.50 5.94 5.43
N GLU A 136 -14.17 6.34 4.36
CA GLU A 136 -15.17 5.52 3.67
C GLU A 136 -14.46 4.82 2.51
N ILE A 137 -14.36 3.50 2.57
CA ILE A 137 -13.56 2.71 1.62
C ILE A 137 -14.50 2.09 0.60
N SER A 138 -14.43 2.57 -0.64
CA SER A 138 -15.16 1.97 -1.76
C SER A 138 -14.47 0.68 -2.21
N ILE A 139 -14.90 -0.44 -1.62
CA ILE A 139 -14.31 -1.76 -1.88
C ILE A 139 -14.55 -2.28 -3.30
N TYR A 140 -15.32 -1.58 -4.14
CA TYR A 140 -15.56 -1.94 -5.55
C TYR A 140 -14.86 -0.99 -6.53
N SER A 141 -14.00 -0.11 -6.01
CA SER A 141 -13.25 0.84 -6.83
C SER A 141 -12.01 0.21 -7.46
N ASP A 142 -11.62 0.68 -8.65
CA ASP A 142 -10.38 0.27 -9.31
C ASP A 142 -9.14 0.49 -8.41
N SER A 143 -9.15 1.53 -7.59
CA SER A 143 -8.08 1.80 -6.63
C SER A 143 -8.01 0.72 -5.57
N PHE A 144 -9.14 0.31 -4.99
CA PHE A 144 -9.17 -0.75 -3.99
C PHE A 144 -8.73 -2.09 -4.57
N ASP A 145 -9.26 -2.45 -5.74
CA ASP A 145 -8.88 -3.66 -6.45
C ASP A 145 -7.36 -3.69 -6.73
N LYS A 146 -6.80 -2.60 -7.24
CA LYS A 146 -5.37 -2.52 -7.56
C LYS A 146 -4.47 -2.49 -6.33
N GLU A 147 -4.82 -1.70 -5.32
CA GLU A 147 -3.93 -1.37 -4.20
C GLU A 147 -4.10 -2.30 -3.00
N PHE A 148 -5.25 -2.98 -2.87
CA PHE A 148 -5.54 -3.90 -1.76
C PHE A 148 -5.75 -5.34 -2.22
N MET A 149 -6.58 -5.57 -3.23
CA MET A 149 -6.87 -6.94 -3.69
C MET A 149 -5.72 -7.54 -4.51
N LYS A 150 -5.01 -6.72 -5.28
CA LYS A 150 -3.95 -7.14 -6.20
C LYS A 150 -2.55 -6.66 -5.80
N SER A 151 -2.42 -6.04 -4.63
CA SER A 151 -1.14 -5.61 -4.06
C SER A 151 -1.06 -5.96 -2.57
N SER A 152 0.18 -6.15 -2.09
CA SER A 152 0.44 -6.42 -0.67
C SER A 152 0.05 -5.20 0.17
N SER A 153 -0.82 -5.42 1.17
CA SER A 153 -1.27 -4.42 2.15
C SER A 153 -1.14 -4.92 3.59
N LYS A 154 -0.30 -5.95 3.81
CA LYS A 154 -0.10 -6.61 5.12
C LYS A 154 0.41 -5.67 6.22
N ASP A 155 1.19 -4.66 5.83
CA ASP A 155 1.78 -3.70 6.76
C ASP A 155 0.80 -2.54 7.10
N GLY A 156 -0.36 -2.47 6.43
CA GLY A 156 -1.39 -1.46 6.65
C GLY A 156 -2.08 -0.94 5.39
N TYR A 157 -3.11 -0.12 5.58
CA TYR A 157 -3.92 0.44 4.49
C TYR A 157 -4.47 1.83 4.84
N ASP A 158 -4.81 2.61 3.80
CA ASP A 158 -5.36 3.97 3.90
C ASP A 158 -4.53 4.90 4.82
N GLY A 159 -3.21 4.72 4.84
CA GLY A 159 -2.31 5.56 5.63
C GLY A 159 -2.39 5.35 7.14
N VAL A 160 -2.82 4.16 7.58
CA VAL A 160 -2.55 3.61 8.92
C VAL A 160 -1.71 2.36 8.72
N TYR A 161 -0.55 2.31 9.37
CA TYR A 161 0.43 1.25 9.19
C TYR A 161 0.92 0.70 10.52
N GLU A 162 1.44 -0.51 10.49
CA GLU A 162 2.05 -1.16 11.64
C GLU A 162 3.08 -0.25 12.32
N GLY A 163 3.02 -0.19 13.65
CA GLY A 163 3.91 0.61 14.50
C GLY A 163 3.43 2.04 14.78
N MET A 164 2.43 2.55 14.04
CA MET A 164 1.81 3.84 14.38
C MET A 164 1.20 3.77 15.78
N THR A 165 1.30 4.83 16.57
CA THR A 165 0.65 4.94 17.87
C THR A 165 -0.84 5.21 17.70
N ARG A 166 -1.64 4.81 18.69
CA ARG A 166 -3.06 5.17 18.75
C ARG A 166 -3.30 6.68 18.62
N ALA A 167 -2.43 7.50 19.19
CA ALA A 167 -2.53 8.95 19.12
C ALA A 167 -2.34 9.49 17.69
N GLU A 168 -1.44 8.89 16.90
CA GLU A 168 -1.25 9.27 15.49
C GLU A 168 -2.49 8.95 14.65
N VAL A 169 -3.09 7.77 14.86
CA VAL A 169 -4.33 7.38 14.19
C VAL A 169 -5.49 8.28 14.60
N GLU A 170 -5.64 8.56 15.90
CA GLU A 170 -6.71 9.43 16.40
C GLU A 170 -6.52 10.90 16.00
N ASN A 171 -5.28 11.36 15.80
CA ASN A 171 -5.03 12.68 15.22
C ASN A 171 -5.49 12.77 13.76
N LYS A 172 -5.36 11.67 13.01
CA LYS A 172 -5.79 11.59 11.60
C LYS A 172 -7.31 11.47 11.49
N TYR A 173 -7.92 10.53 12.20
CA TYR A 173 -9.32 10.12 11.99
C TYR A 173 -10.27 10.47 13.15
N GLY A 174 -9.78 11.09 14.21
CA GLY A 174 -10.56 11.29 15.43
C GLY A 174 -10.67 10.00 16.24
N ARG A 175 -11.60 9.95 17.18
CA ARG A 175 -11.81 8.77 18.03
C ARG A 175 -12.44 7.62 17.23
N PRO A 176 -12.26 6.36 17.65
CA PRO A 176 -12.94 5.22 17.02
C PRO A 176 -14.45 5.43 16.92
N SER A 177 -15.05 5.02 15.79
CA SER A 177 -16.49 5.00 15.53
C SER A 177 -17.19 3.78 16.12
N GLY A 178 -16.45 2.73 16.46
CA GLY A 178 -16.99 1.47 16.99
C GLY A 178 -15.90 0.41 17.08
N ASP A 179 -16.30 -0.86 17.04
CA ASP A 179 -15.40 -2.00 16.99
C ASP A 179 -15.89 -3.08 16.03
N VAL A 180 -14.99 -3.96 15.61
CA VAL A 180 -15.28 -5.17 14.84
C VAL A 180 -14.42 -6.32 15.38
N TYR A 181 -14.97 -7.53 15.38
CA TYR A 181 -14.25 -8.74 15.79
C TYR A 181 -13.79 -9.49 14.55
N VAL A 182 -12.49 -9.75 14.46
CA VAL A 182 -11.86 -10.41 13.31
C VAL A 182 -10.90 -11.46 13.86
N SER A 183 -11.06 -12.71 13.43
CA SER A 183 -10.22 -13.84 13.89
C SER A 183 -10.07 -13.96 15.42
N GLY A 184 -11.10 -13.53 16.17
CA GLY A 184 -11.11 -13.55 17.65
C GLY A 184 -10.49 -12.33 18.33
N ASP A 185 -9.91 -11.41 17.57
CA ASP A 185 -9.38 -10.15 18.07
C ASP A 185 -10.35 -8.99 17.84
N ARG A 186 -10.32 -8.01 18.75
CA ARG A 186 -11.17 -6.80 18.66
C ARG A 186 -10.38 -5.65 18.06
N TYR A 187 -10.87 -5.12 16.96
CA TYR A 187 -10.32 -3.98 16.23
C TYR A 187 -11.15 -2.74 16.55
N ASP A 188 -10.48 -1.61 16.78
CA ASP A 188 -11.15 -0.32 16.89
C ASP A 188 -11.48 0.17 15.47
N LYS A 189 -12.75 0.43 15.17
CA LYS A 189 -13.17 0.96 13.86
C LYS A 189 -12.93 2.46 13.77
N TYR A 190 -12.41 2.90 12.64
CA TYR A 190 -12.33 4.29 12.19
C TYR A 190 -12.97 4.34 10.80
N GLY A 191 -14.28 4.60 10.72
CA GLY A 191 -15.01 4.47 9.46
C GLY A 191 -15.03 3.01 8.99
N ASP A 192 -14.61 2.77 7.74
CA ASP A 192 -14.47 1.43 7.15
C ASP A 192 -13.09 0.79 7.39
N LEU A 193 -12.26 1.38 8.27
CA LEU A 193 -10.96 0.81 8.65
C LEU A 193 -11.04 0.20 10.05
N GLY A 194 -10.62 -1.05 10.24
CA GLY A 194 -10.44 -1.69 11.53
C GLY A 194 -8.97 -1.67 11.93
N VAL A 195 -8.65 -1.27 13.17
CA VAL A 195 -7.27 -1.17 13.65
C VAL A 195 -7.08 -1.96 14.94
N LEU A 196 -6.21 -2.97 14.92
CA LEU A 196 -5.82 -3.72 16.10
C LEU A 196 -4.61 -3.06 16.76
N TYR A 197 -4.73 -2.74 18.04
CA TYR A 197 -3.64 -2.21 18.83
C TYR A 197 -3.03 -3.27 19.75
N ARG A 198 -1.69 -3.32 19.83
CA ARG A 198 -0.93 -4.05 20.84
C ARG A 198 0.10 -3.10 21.44
N ASP A 199 0.20 -3.06 22.76
CA ASP A 199 1.11 -2.17 23.49
C ASP A 199 1.02 -0.68 23.08
N GLY A 200 -0.18 -0.23 22.68
CA GLY A 200 -0.45 1.15 22.26
C GLY A 200 -0.07 1.48 20.81
N GLN A 201 0.43 0.50 20.05
CA GLN A 201 0.80 0.63 18.64
C GLN A 201 -0.09 -0.22 17.75
N VAL A 202 -0.30 0.22 16.52
CA VAL A 202 -0.97 -0.51 15.46
C VAL A 202 -0.19 -1.80 15.22
N ARG A 203 -0.87 -2.92 15.35
CA ARG A 203 -0.34 -4.24 15.05
C ARG A 203 -0.86 -4.76 13.70
N ASP A 204 -2.11 -4.44 13.39
CA ASP A 204 -2.77 -4.92 12.19
C ASP A 204 -3.89 -3.96 11.77
N VAL A 205 -4.18 -3.94 10.47
CA VAL A 205 -5.16 -3.07 9.84
C VAL A 205 -5.98 -3.87 8.84
N VAL A 206 -7.31 -3.80 8.98
CA VAL A 206 -8.26 -4.51 8.12
C VAL A 206 -9.24 -3.52 7.50
N VAL A 207 -9.82 -3.88 6.36
CA VAL A 207 -10.92 -3.12 5.78
C VAL A 207 -12.20 -3.73 6.30
N ALA A 208 -12.99 -2.95 7.03
CA ALA A 208 -14.23 -3.37 7.70
C ALA A 208 -15.42 -2.58 7.12
N PRO A 209 -15.86 -2.91 5.90
CA PRO A 209 -16.89 -2.15 5.20
C PRO A 209 -18.23 -2.23 5.95
N THR A 210 -19.16 -1.36 5.58
CA THR A 210 -20.53 -1.40 6.08
C THR A 210 -21.50 -1.81 4.99
N ASN A 211 -22.46 -2.67 5.33
CA ASN A 211 -23.57 -3.05 4.45
C ASN A 211 -23.13 -3.68 3.11
N VAL A 212 -22.14 -4.57 3.15
CA VAL A 212 -21.69 -5.36 2.01
C VAL A 212 -22.13 -6.81 2.22
N SER A 213 -22.95 -7.35 1.31
CA SER A 213 -23.33 -8.76 1.36
C SER A 213 -22.27 -9.65 0.72
N GLU A 214 -22.21 -10.92 1.13
CA GLU A 214 -21.36 -11.92 0.48
C GLU A 214 -21.65 -12.02 -1.03
N ASN A 215 -22.93 -12.02 -1.41
CA ASN A 215 -23.33 -12.12 -2.82
C ASN A 215 -22.82 -10.94 -3.64
N ASP A 216 -22.99 -9.71 -3.17
CA ASP A 216 -22.50 -8.53 -3.89
C ASP A 216 -20.97 -8.56 -4.03
N TYR A 217 -20.27 -9.05 -2.99
CA TYR A 217 -18.82 -9.20 -3.01
C TYR A 217 -18.36 -10.23 -4.04
N VAL A 218 -18.97 -11.42 -4.03
CA VAL A 218 -18.65 -12.52 -4.97
C VAL A 218 -19.07 -12.16 -6.40
N ASP A 219 -20.19 -11.46 -6.60
CA ASP A 219 -20.60 -10.98 -7.92
C ASP A 219 -19.58 -10.02 -8.53
N HIS A 220 -18.89 -9.21 -7.71
CA HIS A 220 -17.85 -8.29 -8.16
C HIS A 220 -16.49 -8.98 -8.34
N TYR A 221 -16.04 -9.75 -7.36
CA TYR A 221 -14.68 -10.31 -7.31
C TYR A 221 -14.55 -11.74 -7.86
N GLY A 222 -15.67 -12.40 -8.12
CA GLY A 222 -15.72 -13.80 -8.51
C GLY A 222 -15.68 -14.75 -7.31
N GLU A 223 -15.80 -16.05 -7.63
CA GLU A 223 -15.69 -17.12 -6.63
C GLU A 223 -14.30 -17.14 -6.00
N PRO A 224 -14.20 -17.37 -4.67
CA PRO A 224 -12.92 -17.50 -4.00
C PRO A 224 -12.19 -18.77 -4.43
N ASP A 225 -10.85 -18.77 -4.31
CA ASP A 225 -10.01 -19.94 -4.58
C ASP A 225 -10.23 -21.06 -3.56
N ASP A 226 -10.53 -20.69 -2.31
CA ASP A 226 -10.91 -21.62 -1.25
C ASP A 226 -11.98 -21.01 -0.34
N ARG A 227 -12.84 -21.85 0.23
CA ARG A 227 -13.93 -21.45 1.13
C ARG A 227 -13.89 -22.30 2.39
N ARG A 228 -13.75 -21.65 3.55
CA ARG A 228 -13.65 -22.32 4.85
C ARG A 228 -14.65 -21.72 5.85
N HIS A 229 -15.75 -22.42 6.09
CA HIS A 229 -16.85 -21.93 6.93
C HIS A 229 -17.30 -20.53 6.50
N ASN A 230 -16.95 -19.51 7.29
CA ASN A 230 -17.30 -18.12 7.10
C ASN A 230 -16.16 -17.29 6.48
N LEU A 231 -15.17 -17.95 5.86
CA LEU A 231 -14.04 -17.32 5.20
C LEU A 231 -14.08 -17.57 3.69
N LEU A 232 -13.92 -16.50 2.90
CA LEU A 232 -13.59 -16.56 1.48
C LEU A 232 -12.11 -16.25 1.32
N ILE A 233 -11.38 -17.09 0.59
CA ILE A 233 -9.93 -16.96 0.41
C ILE A 233 -9.66 -16.68 -1.07
N TYR A 234 -9.11 -15.50 -1.35
CA TYR A 234 -8.66 -15.09 -2.67
C TYR A 234 -7.13 -15.15 -2.70
N ASP A 235 -6.61 -16.14 -3.40
CA ASP A 235 -5.21 -16.52 -3.42
C ASP A 235 -4.80 -17.15 -4.77
N ALA A 236 -5.32 -16.58 -5.86
CA ALA A 236 -5.08 -17.08 -7.22
C ALA A 236 -3.60 -17.02 -7.65
N TYR A 237 -2.79 -16.16 -7.01
CA TYR A 237 -1.41 -15.88 -7.40
C TYR A 237 -0.38 -16.35 -6.36
N LYS A 238 -0.15 -17.65 -6.23
CA LYS A 238 0.73 -18.29 -5.21
C LYS A 238 2.19 -17.82 -5.10
N HIS A 239 2.64 -16.96 -6.02
CA HIS A 239 4.01 -16.45 -6.06
C HIS A 239 4.14 -15.01 -5.53
N ASN A 240 3.04 -14.34 -5.18
CA ASN A 240 3.11 -13.10 -4.41
C ASN A 240 3.39 -13.45 -2.93
N ASP A 241 3.44 -12.43 -2.07
CA ASP A 241 3.72 -12.58 -0.65
C ASP A 241 2.46 -12.47 0.21
N PHE A 242 1.26 -12.51 -0.38
CA PHE A 242 0.02 -12.26 0.34
C PHE A 242 -1.20 -12.98 -0.23
N SER A 243 -2.12 -13.33 0.67
CA SER A 243 -3.46 -13.80 0.34
C SER A 243 -4.49 -12.84 0.90
N VAL A 244 -5.66 -12.76 0.26
CA VAL A 244 -6.78 -11.95 0.77
C VAL A 244 -7.82 -12.86 1.41
N VAL A 245 -8.19 -12.56 2.65
CA VAL A 245 -9.22 -13.30 3.41
C VAL A 245 -10.39 -12.37 3.69
N VAL A 246 -11.59 -12.83 3.35
CA VAL A 246 -12.85 -12.12 3.58
C VAL A 246 -13.63 -12.87 4.65
N ASN A 247 -13.95 -12.18 5.75
CA ASN A 247 -14.74 -12.74 6.84
C ASN A 247 -16.21 -12.40 6.62
N ILE A 248 -17.04 -13.42 6.67
CA ILE A 248 -18.49 -13.33 6.58
C ILE A 248 -19.09 -13.60 7.97
N ASP A 249 -20.15 -12.90 8.34
CA ASP A 249 -20.92 -13.22 9.55
C ASP A 249 -22.08 -14.20 9.27
N ASP A 250 -22.80 -14.58 10.33
CA ASP A 250 -23.93 -15.51 10.23
C ASP A 250 -25.11 -14.94 9.40
N ASP A 251 -25.16 -13.62 9.20
CA ASP A 251 -26.17 -12.93 8.38
C ASP A 251 -25.75 -12.83 6.89
N GLY A 252 -24.56 -13.32 6.53
CA GLY A 252 -24.05 -13.29 5.17
C GLY A 252 -23.45 -11.93 4.78
N MET A 253 -23.00 -11.14 5.75
CA MET A 253 -22.40 -9.82 5.53
C MET A 253 -20.87 -9.89 5.66
N VAL A 254 -20.17 -9.14 4.81
CA VAL A 254 -18.73 -8.96 4.91
C VAL A 254 -18.42 -8.10 6.14
N THR A 255 -17.68 -8.68 7.08
CA THR A 255 -17.27 -8.02 8.33
C THR A 255 -15.86 -7.45 8.25
N SER A 256 -14.95 -8.15 7.56
CA SER A 256 -13.60 -7.69 7.28
C SER A 256 -13.03 -8.29 6.00
N ILE A 257 -12.08 -7.56 5.42
CA ILE A 257 -11.23 -7.97 4.31
C ILE A 257 -9.79 -7.74 4.78
N GLU A 258 -8.99 -8.80 4.77
CA GLU A 258 -7.65 -8.84 5.36
C GLU A 258 -6.62 -9.24 4.31
N ASN A 259 -5.43 -8.63 4.38
CA ASN A 259 -4.27 -9.03 3.59
C ASN A 259 -3.33 -9.78 4.55
N ILE A 260 -3.22 -11.09 4.41
CA ILE A 260 -2.40 -11.95 5.28
C ILE A 260 -1.15 -12.43 4.54
N ASP A 261 -0.19 -13.00 5.28
CA ASP A 261 0.93 -13.70 4.66
C ASP A 261 0.44 -14.80 3.71
N GLN A 262 1.17 -14.96 2.59
CA GLN A 262 0.88 -15.96 1.57
C GLN A 262 0.61 -17.33 2.20
N LEU A 263 -0.57 -17.88 1.92
CA LEU A 263 -0.93 -19.21 2.38
C LEU A 263 -0.04 -20.27 1.70
N PRO A 264 0.35 -21.34 2.43
CA PRO A 264 1.13 -22.42 1.86
C PRO A 264 0.33 -23.13 0.76
N GLU A 265 1.02 -23.64 -0.26
CA GLU A 265 0.42 -24.56 -1.22
C GLU A 265 0.11 -25.90 -0.52
N ASP A 266 -1.14 -26.35 -0.60
CA ASP A 266 -1.60 -27.64 -0.08
C ASP A 266 -1.10 -28.84 -0.91
#